data_AF-A0A2G5ZAW4-F1
#
_entry.id   AF-A0A2G5ZAW4-F1
#
_cell.length_a   1.000
_cell.length_b   1.000
_cell.length_c   1.000
_cell.angle_alpha   90.00
_cell.angle_beta   90.00
_cell.angle_gamma   90.00
#
_symmetry.space_group_name_H-M   'P 1'
#
loop_
_entity.id
_entity.type
_entity.pdbx_description
1 polymer ?
#
loop_
_entity_poly.entity_id
_entity_poly.type
_entity_poly.pdbx_seq_one_letter_code
_entity_poly.pdbx_strand_id
1 'polypeptide(L)'
;GFIRFTDMIDGQTITRQTDELTGLSSLVVLDSAERTAGGKDLRPALKIVDAQGNDVLIPGTDMPAQYFLPGKAIVQLEDGVQISSGDTLARIPQESGGTKDITGGLPRVADLFEARRPKEPA
;
A
#
# COMPACT_ATOMS: atom_id res chain seq x y z
N GLY A 1 10.40 4.89 -17.58
CA GLY A 1 10.90 5.73 -16.47
C GLY A 1 11.44 4.83 -15.38
N PHE A 2 11.74 5.39 -14.22
CA PHE A 2 12.15 4.65 -13.03
C PHE A 2 11.09 4.84 -11.94
N ILE A 3 10.85 3.79 -11.15
CA ILE A 3 9.99 3.89 -9.98
C ILE A 3 10.72 4.66 -8.88
N ARG A 4 9.99 5.54 -8.21
CA ARG A 4 10.38 6.24 -7.00
C ARG A 4 9.32 6.04 -5.92
N PHE A 5 9.73 5.49 -4.80
CA PHE A 5 8.88 5.35 -3.63
C PHE A 5 8.68 6.70 -2.92
N THR A 6 7.44 7.04 -2.60
CA THR A 6 7.07 8.24 -1.85
C THR A 6 6.28 7.81 -0.61
N ASP A 7 6.67 8.26 0.58
CA ASP A 7 6.03 7.90 1.85
C ASP A 7 5.96 6.38 2.15
N MET A 8 6.80 5.58 1.49
CA MET A 8 6.92 4.14 1.70
C MET A 8 8.15 3.86 2.57
N ILE A 9 7.93 3.63 3.86
CA ILE A 9 8.97 3.40 4.87
C ILE A 9 8.73 2.02 5.49
N ASP A 10 9.76 1.18 5.48
CA ASP A 10 9.72 -0.16 6.05
C ASP A 10 9.39 -0.12 7.54
N GLY A 11 8.44 -0.96 7.96
CA GLY A 11 7.92 -1.02 9.33
C GLY A 11 7.04 0.16 9.75
N GLN A 12 6.86 1.19 8.93
CA GLN A 12 5.94 2.31 9.23
C GLN A 12 4.74 2.35 8.31
N THR A 13 4.95 2.19 7.00
CA THR A 13 3.87 2.23 6.00
C THR A 13 3.86 1.03 5.07
N ILE A 14 4.96 0.30 4.98
CA ILE A 14 5.08 -0.96 4.24
C ILE A 14 5.76 -2.03 5.09
N THR A 15 5.53 -3.30 4.77
CA THR A 15 6.21 -4.45 5.35
C THR A 15 6.63 -5.43 4.25
N ARG A 16 7.75 -6.12 4.41
CA ARG A 16 8.19 -7.15 3.45
C ARG A 16 7.55 -8.50 3.81
N GLN A 17 6.83 -9.07 2.86
CA GLN A 17 6.26 -10.41 2.94
C GLN A 17 6.94 -11.31 1.91
N THR A 18 7.48 -12.44 2.36
CA THR A 18 8.01 -13.47 1.45
C THR A 18 6.95 -14.54 1.25
N ASP A 19 6.63 -14.82 0.00
CA ASP A 19 5.76 -15.93 -0.36
C ASP A 19 6.55 -17.24 -0.22
N GLU A 20 6.11 -18.14 0.66
CA GLU A 20 6.82 -19.39 0.97
C GLU A 20 6.83 -20.41 -0.17
N LEU A 21 5.88 -20.32 -1.11
CA LEU A 21 5.77 -21.23 -2.25
C LEU A 21 6.72 -20.84 -3.38
N THR A 22 6.80 -19.53 -3.66
CA THR A 22 7.59 -18.99 -4.78
C THR A 22 8.95 -18.45 -4.34
N GLY A 23 9.16 -18.21 -3.05
CA GLY A 23 10.35 -17.56 -2.49
C GLY A 23 10.46 -16.08 -2.85
N LEU A 24 9.45 -15.49 -3.49
CA LEU A 24 9.46 -14.10 -3.92
C LEU A 24 9.09 -13.18 -2.75
N SER A 25 9.91 -12.16 -2.51
CA SER A 25 9.60 -11.09 -1.57
C SER A 25 8.76 -10.02 -2.24
N SER A 26 7.64 -9.66 -1.62
CA SER A 26 6.77 -8.54 -1.99
C SER A 26 6.69 -7.54 -0.84
N LEU A 27 6.42 -6.28 -1.14
CA LEU A 27 6.14 -5.25 -0.15
C LEU A 27 4.63 -5.10 -0.01
N VAL A 28 4.10 -5.18 1.20
CA VAL A 28 2.68 -4.99 1.50
C VAL A 28 2.52 -3.64 2.19
N VAL A 29 1.63 -2.80 1.66
CA VAL A 29 1.28 -1.51 2.27
C VAL A 29 0.42 -1.76 3.50
N LEU A 30 0.82 -1.21 4.64
CA LEU A 30 0.10 -1.34 5.92
C LEU A 30 -1.18 -0.49 5.91
N ASP A 31 -2.25 -1.03 6.51
CA ASP A 31 -3.46 -0.27 6.79
C ASP A 31 -3.15 0.84 7.82
N SER A 32 -3.88 1.95 7.77
CA SER A 32 -3.74 3.08 8.70
C SER A 32 -3.81 2.67 10.17
N ALA A 33 -4.55 1.60 10.49
CA ALA A 33 -4.65 1.04 11.84
C ALA A 33 -3.37 0.31 12.29
N GLU A 34 -2.61 -0.26 11.35
CA GLU A 34 -1.38 -1.04 11.59
C GLU A 34 -0.12 -0.15 11.61
N ARG A 35 -0.24 1.11 11.17
CA ARG A 35 0.90 2.04 11.09
C ARG A 35 1.30 2.54 12.48
N THR A 36 2.61 2.69 12.67
CA THR A 36 3.19 3.33 13.85
C THR A 36 2.78 4.81 13.91
N ALA A 37 2.97 5.45 15.08
CA ALA A 37 2.60 6.86 15.27
C ALA A 37 3.27 7.80 14.24
N GLY A 38 4.50 7.50 13.81
CA GLY A 38 5.21 8.26 12.77
C GLY A 38 4.70 8.01 11.34
N GLY A 39 3.97 6.92 11.10
CA GLY A 39 3.48 6.52 9.78
C GLY A 39 2.00 6.83 9.51
N LYS A 40 1.23 7.28 10.51
CA LYS A 40 -0.23 7.48 10.37
C LYS A 40 -0.62 8.53 9.31
N ASP A 41 0.15 9.61 9.23
CA ASP A 41 -0.14 10.70 8.28
C ASP A 41 0.52 10.51 6.91
N LEU A 42 1.43 9.54 6.78
CA LEU A 42 2.10 9.23 5.53
C LEU A 42 1.11 8.70 4.47
N ARG A 43 1.37 8.99 3.20
CA ARG A 43 0.52 8.58 2.07
C ARG A 43 1.35 7.79 1.06
N PRO A 44 1.55 6.48 1.30
CA PRO A 44 2.32 5.61 0.41
C PRO A 44 1.92 5.76 -1.04
N ALA A 45 2.89 6.07 -1.90
CA ALA A 45 2.67 6.25 -3.31
C ALA A 45 3.87 5.81 -4.15
N LEU A 46 3.58 5.32 -5.34
CA LEU A 46 4.57 5.03 -6.37
C LEU A 46 4.60 6.21 -7.35
N LYS A 47 5.77 6.80 -7.52
CA LYS A 47 6.01 7.90 -8.46
C LYS A 47 6.90 7.43 -9.60
N ILE A 48 6.71 7.99 -10.79
CA ILE A 48 7.55 7.69 -11.95
C ILE A 48 8.45 8.89 -12.24
N VAL A 49 9.76 8.61 -12.39
CA VAL A 49 10.78 9.62 -12.66
C VAL A 49 11.57 9.28 -13.92
N ASP A 50 12.20 10.28 -14.52
CA ASP A 50 13.11 10.11 -15.64
C ASP A 50 14.51 9.67 -15.16
N ALA A 51 15.45 9.48 -16.10
CA ALA A 51 16.83 9.09 -15.79
C ALA A 51 17.62 10.14 -14.99
N GLN A 52 17.14 11.39 -14.97
CA GLN A 52 17.75 12.51 -14.25
C GLN A 52 17.09 12.71 -12.87
N GLY A 53 16.02 11.95 -12.58
CA GLY A 53 15.27 12.01 -11.35
C GLY A 53 14.15 13.05 -11.35
N ASN A 54 13.82 13.66 -12.49
CA ASN A 54 12.67 14.57 -12.62
C ASN A 54 11.37 13.78 -12.75
N ASP A 55 10.27 14.39 -12.37
CA ASP A 55 8.95 13.76 -12.44
C ASP A 55 8.50 13.57 -13.88
N VAL A 56 8.09 12.35 -14.21
CA VAL A 56 7.40 12.09 -15.47
C VAL A 56 5.97 12.56 -15.32
N LEU A 57 5.50 13.40 -16.25
CA LEU A 57 4.13 13.91 -16.26
C LEU A 57 3.19 12.93 -17.00
N ILE A 58 1.93 12.85 -16.57
CA ILE A 58 0.92 12.03 -17.24
C ILE A 58 0.60 12.66 -18.60
N PRO A 59 0.69 11.93 -19.73
CA PRO A 59 0.45 12.47 -21.06
C PRO A 59 -0.89 13.22 -21.16
N GLY A 60 -0.84 14.47 -21.61
CA GLY A 60 -2.01 15.34 -21.72
C GLY A 60 -2.37 16.14 -20.46
N THR A 61 -1.57 16.05 -19.39
CA THR A 61 -1.72 16.86 -18.19
C THR A 61 -0.34 17.32 -17.67
N ASP A 62 -0.33 18.37 -16.85
CA ASP A 62 0.87 18.83 -16.14
C ASP A 62 1.04 18.16 -14.76
N MET A 63 0.37 17.02 -14.54
CA MET A 63 0.40 16.30 -13.26
C MET A 63 1.51 15.25 -13.24
N PRO A 64 2.32 15.17 -12.16
CA PRO A 64 3.25 14.08 -11.96
C PRO A 64 2.56 12.72 -11.97
N ALA A 65 3.19 11.73 -12.60
CA ALA A 65 2.76 10.34 -12.57
C ALA A 65 3.04 9.74 -11.18
N GLN A 66 2.11 10.01 -10.25
CA GLN A 66 2.13 9.54 -8.88
C GLN A 66 0.85 8.79 -8.56
N TYR A 67 1.00 7.57 -8.05
CA TYR A 67 -0.08 6.63 -7.78
C TYR A 67 -0.11 6.30 -6.28
N PHE A 68 -1.12 6.79 -5.58
CA PHE A 68 -1.31 6.47 -4.16
C PHE A 68 -1.79 5.03 -3.98
N LEU A 69 -1.23 4.36 -2.98
CA LEU A 69 -1.55 2.97 -2.66
C LEU A 69 -2.37 2.88 -1.36
N PRO A 70 -3.54 2.21 -1.38
CA PRO A 70 -4.28 1.93 -0.17
C PRO A 70 -3.58 0.84 0.67
N GLY A 71 -4.03 0.68 1.91
CA GLY A 71 -3.64 -0.46 2.74
C GLY A 71 -3.93 -1.79 2.03
N LYS A 72 -3.12 -2.81 2.32
CA LYS A 72 -3.13 -4.14 1.72
C LYS A 72 -2.72 -4.21 0.25
N ALA A 73 -2.35 -3.09 -0.38
CA ALA A 73 -1.73 -3.13 -1.70
C ALA A 73 -0.39 -3.87 -1.64
N ILE A 74 -0.15 -4.73 -2.62
CA ILE A 74 1.06 -5.57 -2.74
C ILE A 74 1.90 -5.04 -3.89
N VAL A 75 3.12 -4.61 -3.60
CA VAL A 75 4.10 -4.09 -4.55
C VAL A 75 5.19 -5.13 -4.74
N GLN A 76 5.48 -5.49 -5.99
CA GLN A 76 6.50 -6.48 -6.35
C GLN A 76 7.71 -5.86 -7.06
N LEU A 77 7.78 -4.53 -7.02
CA LEU A 77 8.86 -3.74 -7.59
C LEU A 77 9.73 -3.21 -6.45
N GLU A 78 10.98 -2.90 -6.78
CA GLU A 78 11.90 -2.19 -5.89
C GLU A 78 12.04 -0.73 -6.33
N ASP A 79 12.49 0.11 -5.39
CA ASP A 79 12.77 1.51 -5.68
C ASP A 79 13.90 1.64 -6.71
N GLY A 80 13.76 2.55 -7.67
CA GLY A 80 14.73 2.76 -8.75
C GLY A 80 14.66 1.74 -9.90
N VAL A 81 13.73 0.79 -9.90
CA VAL A 81 13.55 -0.15 -11.02
C VAL A 81 13.05 0.59 -12.27
N GLN A 82 13.64 0.25 -13.42
CA GLN A 82 13.19 0.75 -14.72
C GLN A 82 11.87 0.07 -15.13
N ILE A 83 10.91 0.89 -15.56
CA ILE A 83 9.60 0.43 -16.04
C ILE A 83 9.22 1.10 -17.36
N SER A 84 8.32 0.45 -18.08
CA SER A 84 7.69 0.90 -19.30
C SER A 84 6.21 1.20 -19.10
N SER A 85 5.63 1.99 -20.01
CA SER A 85 4.19 2.25 -20.00
C SER A 85 3.44 0.93 -20.19
N GLY A 86 2.48 0.66 -19.30
CA GLY A 86 1.70 -0.59 -19.29
C GLY A 86 2.21 -1.64 -18.30
N ASP A 87 3.36 -1.43 -17.66
CA ASP A 87 3.85 -2.33 -16.62
C ASP A 87 2.97 -2.27 -15.36
N THR A 88 2.86 -3.41 -14.67
CA THR A 88 2.10 -3.52 -13.43
C THR A 88 2.92 -3.01 -12.25
N LEU A 89 2.37 -2.05 -11.50
CA LEU A 89 3.08 -1.43 -10.37
C LEU A 89 2.76 -2.09 -9.02
N ALA A 90 1.50 -2.42 -8.80
CA ALA A 90 1.01 -3.02 -7.57
C ALA A 90 -0.24 -3.87 -7.86
N ARG A 91 -0.55 -4.80 -6.96
CA ARG A 91 -1.77 -5.60 -6.96
C ARG A 91 -2.55 -5.30 -5.69
N ILE A 92 -3.85 -5.07 -5.81
CA ILE A 92 -4.73 -4.91 -4.65
C ILE A 92 -5.60 -6.16 -4.60
N PRO A 93 -5.40 -7.06 -3.62
CA PRO A 93 -6.25 -8.22 -3.48
C PRO A 93 -7.67 -7.75 -3.18
N GLN A 94 -8.60 -8.04 -4.08
CA GLN A 94 -10.01 -7.81 -3.80
C GLN A 94 -10.56 -9.06 -3.12
N GLU A 95 -11.15 -8.91 -1.94
CA GLU A 95 -12.01 -9.95 -1.40
C GLU A 95 -13.17 -10.14 -2.39
N SER A 96 -13.34 -11.37 -2.88
CA SER A 96 -14.49 -11.74 -3.70
C SER A 96 -15.72 -11.64 -2.79
N GLY A 97 -16.42 -10.51 -2.83
CA GLY A 97 -17.67 -10.29 -2.13
C GLY A 97 -18.77 -11.20 -2.66
N GLY A 98 -18.69 -12.49 -2.36
CA GLY A 98 -19.83 -13.40 -2.44
C GLY A 98 -20.66 -13.22 -1.18
N THR A 99 -21.95 -12.97 -1.34
CA THR A 99 -22.94 -12.87 -0.26
C THR A 99 -22.98 -14.19 0.52
N LYS A 100 -22.15 -14.34 1.56
CA LYS A 100 -22.27 -15.43 2.53
C LYS A 100 -22.79 -14.83 3.83
N ASP A 101 -24.06 -15.11 4.10
CA ASP A 101 -24.83 -14.94 5.33
C ASP A 101 -24.34 -13.90 6.36
N ILE A 102 -25.09 -12.79 6.46
CA ILE A 102 -24.93 -11.66 7.40
C ILE A 102 -25.35 -12.03 8.85
N THR A 103 -25.44 -13.31 9.21
CA THR A 103 -25.94 -13.75 10.54
C THR A 103 -24.83 -14.03 11.55
N GLY A 104 -23.56 -13.83 11.17
CA GLY A 104 -22.43 -14.43 11.88
C GLY A 104 -21.46 -13.54 12.66
N GLY A 105 -21.70 -12.24 12.84
CA GLY A 105 -20.89 -11.49 13.83
C GLY A 105 -20.66 -10.01 13.54
N LEU A 106 -21.34 -9.15 14.30
CA LEU A 106 -20.90 -7.79 14.56
C LEU A 106 -20.45 -7.66 16.04
N PRO A 107 -19.21 -8.02 16.39
CA PRO A 107 -18.60 -7.54 17.63
C PRO A 107 -17.73 -6.29 17.41
N ARG A 108 -17.21 -6.05 16.20
CA ARG A 108 -16.15 -5.04 15.97
C ARG A 108 -16.62 -3.62 15.62
N VAL A 109 -17.90 -3.43 15.27
CA VAL A 109 -18.42 -2.08 14.95
C VAL A 109 -18.68 -1.27 16.23
N ALA A 110 -18.94 -1.92 17.37
CA ALA A 110 -19.13 -1.23 18.65
C ALA A 110 -17.82 -0.58 19.15
N ASP A 111 -16.69 -1.29 19.08
CA ASP A 111 -15.40 -0.80 19.57
C ASP A 111 -14.89 0.45 18.81
N LEU A 112 -15.23 0.56 17.52
CA LEU A 112 -14.89 1.72 16.69
C LEU A 112 -15.65 2.99 17.09
N PHE A 113 -16.83 2.87 17.71
CA PHE A 113 -17.62 4.00 18.20
C PHE A 113 -17.39 4.31 19.70
N GLU A 114 -16.86 3.37 20.49
CA GLU A 114 -16.70 3.56 21.93
C GLU A 114 -15.43 4.33 22.36
N ALA A 115 -14.53 4.69 21.44
CA ALA A 115 -13.33 5.48 21.71
C ALA A 115 -12.52 5.01 22.95
N ARG A 116 -12.50 3.71 23.22
CA ARG A 116 -11.73 3.11 24.31
C ARG A 116 -10.41 2.56 23.78
N ARG A 117 -9.31 2.88 24.47
CA ARG A 117 -8.00 2.30 24.19
C ARG A 117 -8.05 0.79 24.49
N PRO A 118 -7.52 -0.08 23.59
CA PRO A 118 -7.41 -1.51 23.86
C PRO A 118 -6.60 -1.76 25.13
N LYS A 119 -7.06 -2.70 25.97
CA LYS A 119 -6.44 -2.99 27.28
C LYS A 119 -5.35 -4.07 27.26
N GLU A 120 -4.99 -4.62 26.10
CA GLU A 120 -3.86 -5.54 26.00
C GLU A 120 -3.01 -5.26 24.74
N PRO A 121 -1.69 -5.05 24.90
CA PRO A 121 -0.76 -5.11 23.79
C PRO A 121 -0.48 -6.57 23.41
N ALA A 122 -0.68 -6.92 22.15
CA ALA A 122 -0.11 -8.12 21.54
C ALA A 122 1.16 -7.76 20.78
#